data_AF-A0A3M5WX17-F1
#
_entry.id   AF-A0A3M5WX17-F1
#
_cell.length_a   1.000
_cell.length_b   1.000
_cell.length_c   1.000
_cell.angle_alpha   90.00
_cell.angle_beta   90.00
_cell.angle_gamma   90.00
#
_symmetry.space_group_name_H-M   'P 1'
#
loop_
_entity.id
_entity.type
_entity.pdbx_description
1 polymer ?
#
loop_
_entity_poly.entity_id
_entity_poly.type
_entity_poly.pdbx_seq_one_letter_code
_entity_poly.pdbx_strand_id
1 'polypeptide(L)'
;MDRNQNRGAEILAFTLGLAMVCYVVAKAFSDYLGVDITAGGRVLLALLMALGMIGYAVWSELTNGFLGFRALLPLAFSTLWSGMWPAMQYWGTKSLYFPGLPSEYQDLEWWANGYTQWGGWALILFGGYGIAYFTWRAR
;
A
#
# COMPACT_ATOMS: atom_id res chain seq x y z
N MET A 1 -29.26 -30.16 -14.89
CA MET A 1 -28.59 -28.90 -14.53
C MET A 1 -27.72 -28.49 -15.70
N ASP A 2 -27.93 -27.29 -16.24
CA ASP A 2 -27.23 -26.83 -17.44
C ASP A 2 -25.75 -26.55 -17.17
N ARG A 3 -24.88 -26.90 -18.12
CA ARG A 3 -23.40 -26.73 -18.03
C ARG A 3 -22.97 -25.31 -17.64
N ASN A 4 -23.73 -24.31 -18.07
CA ASN A 4 -23.47 -22.90 -17.76
C ASN A 4 -23.75 -22.55 -16.28
N GLN A 5 -24.74 -23.20 -15.66
CA GLN A 5 -25.10 -22.98 -14.27
C GLN A 5 -24.03 -23.56 -13.33
N ASN A 6 -23.47 -24.74 -13.67
CA ASN A 6 -22.34 -25.34 -12.96
C ASN A 6 -21.07 -24.48 -13.07
N ARG A 7 -20.75 -23.97 -14.27
CA ARG A 7 -19.59 -23.09 -14.48
C ARG A 7 -19.72 -21.78 -13.69
N GLY A 8 -20.94 -21.22 -13.59
CA GLY A 8 -21.21 -20.05 -12.75
C GLY A 8 -21.00 -20.33 -11.27
N ALA A 9 -21.49 -21.48 -10.77
CA ALA A 9 -21.28 -21.90 -9.39
C ALA A 9 -19.81 -22.16 -9.07
N GLU A 10 -19.05 -22.76 -9.98
CA GLU A 10 -17.60 -22.98 -9.83
C GLU A 10 -16.82 -21.66 -9.73
N ILE A 11 -17.10 -20.68 -10.60
CA ILE A 11 -16.47 -19.36 -10.55
C ILE A 11 -16.81 -18.67 -9.23
N LEU A 12 -18.09 -18.68 -8.82
CA LEU A 12 -18.51 -18.09 -7.55
C LEU A 12 -17.82 -18.76 -6.36
N ALA A 13 -17.75 -20.08 -6.33
CA ALA A 13 -17.07 -20.82 -5.26
C ALA A 13 -15.58 -20.47 -5.20
N PHE A 14 -14.91 -20.37 -6.35
CA PHE A 14 -13.51 -19.95 -6.42
C PHE A 14 -13.30 -18.51 -5.93
N THR A 15 -14.13 -17.57 -6.38
CA THR A 15 -14.04 -16.16 -5.96
C THR A 15 -14.31 -16.02 -4.46
N LEU A 16 -15.30 -16.71 -3.91
CA LEU A 16 -15.58 -16.73 -2.48
C LEU A 16 -14.43 -17.36 -1.68
N GLY A 17 -13.86 -18.46 -2.18
CA GLY A 17 -12.68 -19.09 -1.58
C GLY A 17 -11.48 -18.14 -1.54
N LEU A 18 -11.19 -17.47 -2.66
CA LEU A 18 -10.11 -16.48 -2.74
C LEU A 18 -10.36 -15.31 -1.79
N ALA A 19 -11.58 -14.77 -1.76
CA ALA A 19 -11.95 -13.67 -0.87
C ALA A 19 -11.79 -14.05 0.61
N MET A 20 -12.16 -15.28 1.00
CA MET A 20 -11.93 -15.78 2.37
C MET A 20 -10.45 -15.88 2.70
N VAL A 21 -9.62 -16.41 1.81
CA VAL A 21 -8.17 -16.48 2.02
C VAL A 21 -7.58 -15.07 2.18
N CYS A 22 -7.92 -14.15 1.28
CA CYS A 22 -7.48 -12.76 1.37
C CYS A 22 -7.89 -12.10 2.68
N TYR A 23 -9.14 -12.33 3.12
CA TYR A 23 -9.64 -11.82 4.41
C TYR A 23 -8.85 -12.38 5.59
N VAL A 24 -8.60 -13.68 5.64
CA VAL A 24 -7.83 -14.32 6.73
C VAL A 24 -6.40 -13.79 6.79
N VAL A 25 -5.74 -13.63 5.64
CA VAL A 25 -4.39 -13.06 5.57
C VAL A 25 -4.39 -11.60 6.01
N ALA A 26 -5.32 -10.79 5.52
CA ALA A 26 -5.43 -9.39 5.92
C ALA A 26 -5.71 -9.27 7.43
N LYS A 27 -6.57 -10.12 7.98
CA LYS A 27 -6.86 -10.17 9.41
C LYS A 27 -5.63 -10.52 10.24
N ALA A 28 -4.95 -11.61 9.92
CA ALA A 28 -3.75 -12.04 10.64
C ALA A 28 -2.64 -10.98 10.60
N PHE A 29 -2.48 -10.32 9.46
CA PHE A 29 -1.52 -9.21 9.31
C PHE A 29 -1.92 -7.98 10.14
N SER A 30 -3.22 -7.64 10.18
CA SER A 30 -3.73 -6.51 10.95
C SER A 30 -3.59 -6.76 12.46
N ASP A 31 -3.90 -7.98 12.91
CA ASP A 31 -3.72 -8.42 14.30
C ASP A 31 -2.24 -8.34 14.72
N TYR A 32 -1.31 -8.71 13.84
CA TYR A 32 0.14 -8.58 14.08
C TYR A 32 0.58 -7.11 14.22
N LEU A 33 0.03 -6.22 13.41
CA LEU A 33 0.33 -4.78 13.45
C LEU A 33 -0.42 -4.03 14.58
N GLY A 34 -1.36 -4.69 15.26
CA GLY A 34 -2.20 -4.07 16.27
C GLY A 34 -3.15 -3.01 15.72
N VAL A 35 -3.57 -3.14 14.47
CA VAL A 35 -4.47 -2.19 13.77
C VAL A 35 -5.75 -2.88 13.33
N ASP A 36 -6.77 -2.12 12.93
CA ASP A 36 -7.97 -2.71 12.36
C ASP A 36 -7.72 -3.34 10.98
N ILE A 37 -8.67 -4.19 10.57
CA ILE A 37 -8.57 -4.92 9.32
C ILE A 37 -8.53 -4.02 8.08
N THR A 38 -9.13 -2.82 8.13
CA THR A 38 -9.11 -1.90 6.99
C THR A 38 -7.77 -1.19 6.87
N ALA A 39 -7.16 -0.74 7.98
CA ALA A 39 -5.82 -0.17 7.96
C ALA A 39 -4.76 -1.21 7.60
N GLY A 40 -4.77 -2.37 8.25
CA GLY A 40 -3.80 -3.43 7.97
C GLY A 40 -3.96 -3.99 6.55
N GLY A 41 -5.19 -4.14 6.05
CA GLY A 41 -5.46 -4.52 4.66
C GLY A 41 -4.92 -3.52 3.65
N ARG A 42 -5.03 -2.21 3.92
CA ARG A 42 -4.44 -1.15 3.06
C ARG A 42 -2.92 -1.20 3.05
N VAL A 43 -2.29 -1.38 4.21
CA VAL A 43 -0.82 -1.53 4.32
C VAL A 43 -0.36 -2.77 3.54
N LEU A 44 -1.05 -3.90 3.72
CA LEU A 44 -0.74 -5.14 3.02
C LEU A 44 -0.86 -4.99 1.50
N LEU A 45 -1.94 -4.37 1.02
CA LEU A 45 -2.13 -4.09 -0.40
C LEU A 45 -1.01 -3.19 -0.95
N ALA A 46 -0.67 -2.12 -0.24
CA ALA A 46 0.38 -1.20 -0.64
C ALA A 46 1.76 -1.89 -0.68
N LEU A 47 2.03 -2.80 0.27
CA LEU A 47 3.24 -3.63 0.28
C LEU A 47 3.29 -4.57 -0.93
N LEU A 48 2.19 -5.25 -1.24
CA LEU A 48 2.10 -6.11 -2.44
C LEU A 48 2.28 -5.30 -3.73
N MET A 49 1.68 -4.12 -3.81
CA MET A 49 1.85 -3.21 -4.96
C MET A 49 3.30 -2.71 -5.08
N ALA A 50 3.94 -2.34 -3.96
CA ALA A 50 5.34 -1.95 -3.93
C ALA A 50 6.27 -3.08 -4.42
N LEU A 51 6.06 -4.29 -3.91
CA LEU A 51 6.79 -5.48 -4.37
C LEU A 51 6.54 -5.78 -5.85
N GLY A 52 5.29 -5.64 -6.31
CA GLY A 52 4.93 -5.80 -7.72
C GLY A 52 5.64 -4.80 -8.64
N MET A 53 5.70 -3.52 -8.23
CA MET A 53 6.44 -2.48 -8.97
C MET A 53 7.94 -2.75 -8.98
N ILE A 54 8.52 -3.18 -7.87
CA ILE A 54 9.94 -3.55 -7.80
C ILE A 54 10.23 -4.77 -8.68
N GLY A 55 9.39 -5.80 -8.64
CA GLY A 55 9.52 -6.99 -9.48
C GLY A 55 9.41 -6.65 -10.96
N TYR A 56 8.46 -5.79 -11.34
CA TYR A 56 8.35 -5.30 -12.71
C TYR A 56 9.56 -4.45 -13.12
N ALA A 57 10.12 -3.64 -12.20
CA ALA A 57 11.32 -2.87 -12.47
C ALA A 57 12.52 -3.77 -12.78
N VAL A 58 12.73 -4.84 -11.99
CA VAL A 58 13.77 -5.86 -12.27
C VAL A 58 13.57 -6.46 -13.65
N TRP A 59 12.36 -6.93 -13.94
CA TRP A 59 12.04 -7.54 -15.22
C TRP A 59 12.28 -6.58 -16.39
N SER A 60 11.85 -5.33 -16.23
CA SER A 60 12.01 -4.28 -17.25
C SER A 60 13.48 -4.02 -17.54
N GLU A 61 14.35 -3.93 -16.52
CA GLU A 61 15.80 -3.73 -16.72
C GLU A 61 16.45 -4.89 -17.49
N LEU A 62 15.97 -6.11 -17.30
CA LEU A 62 16.51 -7.31 -17.97
C LEU A 62 16.01 -7.49 -19.40
N THR A 63 14.92 -6.84 -19.79
CA THR A 63 14.25 -7.08 -21.08
C THR A 63 14.26 -5.86 -21.99
N ASN A 64 13.51 -4.82 -21.64
CA ASN A 64 13.14 -3.74 -22.55
C ASN A 64 13.56 -2.33 -22.07
N GLY A 65 13.99 -2.19 -20.82
CA GLY A 65 14.43 -0.93 -20.21
C GLY A 65 13.35 0.15 -20.02
N PHE A 66 12.08 -0.15 -20.28
CA PHE A 66 11.00 0.86 -20.32
C PHE A 66 10.73 1.55 -18.97
N LEU A 67 10.49 0.78 -17.91
CA LEU A 67 10.30 1.29 -16.54
C LEU A 67 11.26 0.57 -15.60
N GLY A 68 12.52 0.98 -15.64
CA GLY A 68 13.55 0.45 -14.75
C GLY A 68 13.41 0.89 -13.29
N PHE A 69 14.37 0.49 -12.45
CA PHE A 69 14.36 0.78 -11.02
C PHE A 69 14.23 2.27 -10.72
N ARG A 70 14.86 3.11 -11.54
CA ARG A 70 14.88 4.57 -11.33
C ARG A 70 13.50 5.21 -11.47
N ALA A 71 12.62 4.63 -12.29
CA ALA A 71 11.27 5.14 -12.49
C ALA A 71 10.30 4.61 -11.44
N LEU A 72 10.41 3.34 -11.08
CA LEU A 72 9.41 2.66 -10.24
C LEU A 72 9.74 2.67 -8.76
N LEU A 73 11.00 2.86 -8.37
CA LEU A 73 11.39 2.84 -6.96
C LEU A 73 10.80 4.04 -6.18
N PRO A 74 10.86 5.30 -6.66
CA PRO A 74 10.17 6.42 -6.01
C PRO A 74 8.65 6.19 -5.89
N LEU A 75 8.04 5.64 -6.94
CA LEU A 75 6.62 5.34 -6.96
C LEU A 75 6.24 4.23 -5.97
N ALA A 76 7.05 3.17 -5.88
CA ALA A 76 6.85 2.05 -4.97
C ALA A 76 6.90 2.51 -3.51
N PHE A 77 7.90 3.31 -3.14
CA PHE A 77 8.00 3.86 -1.79
C PHE A 77 6.87 4.85 -1.48
N SER A 78 6.48 5.69 -2.44
CA SER A 78 5.35 6.62 -2.24
C SER A 78 4.03 5.87 -2.04
N THR A 79 3.83 4.77 -2.76
CA THR A 79 2.65 3.90 -2.63
C THR A 79 2.63 3.24 -1.27
N LEU A 80 3.77 2.67 -0.85
CA LEU A 80 3.90 2.08 0.48
C LEU A 80 3.60 3.08 1.59
N TRP A 81 4.19 4.28 1.51
CA TRP A 81 3.95 5.36 2.47
C TRP A 81 2.48 5.75 2.54
N SER A 82 1.80 5.91 1.39
CA SER A 82 0.37 6.23 1.37
C SER A 82 -0.51 5.13 1.95
N GLY A 83 -0.13 3.86 1.74
CA GLY A 83 -0.80 2.71 2.34
C GLY A 83 -0.70 2.67 3.86
N MET A 84 0.39 3.22 4.42
CA MET A 84 0.61 3.28 5.86
C MET A 84 -0.20 4.36 6.57
N TRP A 85 -0.79 5.34 5.88
CA TRP A 85 -1.46 6.48 6.52
C TRP A 85 -2.53 6.10 7.56
N PRO A 86 -3.45 5.14 7.30
CA PRO A 86 -4.42 4.72 8.31
C PRO A 86 -3.72 4.10 9.51
N ALA A 87 -2.73 3.22 9.29
CA ALA A 87 -1.97 2.58 10.37
C ALA A 87 -1.15 3.59 11.20
N MET A 88 -0.59 4.61 10.56
CA MET A 88 0.09 5.71 11.24
C MET A 88 -0.86 6.45 12.18
N GLN A 89 -2.12 6.65 11.81
CA GLN A 89 -3.10 7.25 12.71
C GLN A 89 -3.39 6.34 13.90
N TYR A 90 -3.58 5.02 13.69
CA TYR A 90 -3.74 4.05 14.78
C TYR A 90 -2.57 4.09 15.77
N TRP A 91 -1.33 4.09 15.27
CA TRP A 91 -0.13 4.10 16.12
C TRP A 91 0.15 5.47 16.75
N GLY A 92 -0.27 6.55 16.11
CA GLY A 92 0.03 7.91 16.54
C GLY A 92 -1.03 8.53 17.44
N THR A 93 -2.11 7.83 17.77
CA THR A 93 -3.17 8.41 18.61
C THR A 93 -2.72 8.44 20.07
N LYS A 94 -2.72 9.64 20.67
CA LYS A 94 -2.37 9.85 22.09
C LYS A 94 -3.53 9.53 23.03
N SER A 95 -4.77 9.56 22.52
CA SER A 95 -6.00 9.21 23.22
C SER A 95 -6.60 7.88 22.70
N LEU A 96 -7.82 7.54 23.13
CA LEU A 96 -8.59 6.47 22.49
C LEU A 96 -8.77 6.77 20.99
N TYR A 97 -8.35 5.84 20.12
CA TYR A 97 -8.56 5.95 18.68
C TYR A 97 -10.03 5.66 18.33
N PHE A 98 -10.67 6.59 17.63
CA PHE A 98 -12.01 6.42 17.07
C PHE A 98 -11.92 6.30 15.54
N PRO A 99 -12.17 5.11 14.96
CA PRO A 99 -12.15 4.93 13.52
C PRO A 99 -13.16 5.88 12.83
N GLY A 100 -12.68 6.72 11.92
CA GLY A 100 -13.53 7.62 11.13
C GLY A 100 -13.80 9.02 11.71
N LEU A 101 -13.21 9.38 12.86
CA LEU A 101 -13.24 10.77 13.31
C LEU A 101 -12.29 11.64 12.45
N PRO A 102 -12.68 12.87 12.04
CA PRO A 102 -11.76 13.78 11.38
C PRO A 102 -10.52 14.02 12.24
N SER A 103 -9.33 14.07 11.61
CA SER A 103 -8.03 14.23 12.29
C SER A 103 -7.92 15.49 13.15
N GLU A 104 -8.83 16.45 12.98
CA GLU A 104 -8.94 17.68 13.77
C GLU A 104 -9.46 17.44 15.19
N TYR A 105 -10.10 16.29 15.43
CA TYR A 105 -10.70 15.91 16.73
C TYR A 105 -9.94 14.81 17.45
N GLN A 106 -8.81 14.35 16.92
CA GLN A 106 -7.95 13.34 17.54
C GLN A 106 -6.58 13.92 17.83
N ASP A 107 -6.15 13.84 19.09
CA ASP A 107 -4.78 14.16 19.45
C ASP A 107 -3.83 13.11 18.87
N LEU A 108 -3.22 13.46 17.74
CA LEU A 108 -2.27 12.64 17.01
C LEU A 108 -0.84 13.13 17.29
N GLU A 109 0.11 12.21 17.30
CA GLU A 109 1.52 12.56 17.21
C GLU A 109 1.83 13.30 15.92
N TRP A 110 2.80 14.21 15.98
CA TRP A 110 3.16 15.06 14.85
C TRP A 110 3.55 14.26 13.60
N TRP A 111 4.11 13.06 13.76
CA TRP A 111 4.49 12.18 12.65
C TRP A 111 3.31 11.43 12.02
N ALA A 112 2.19 11.29 12.74
CA ALA A 112 0.97 10.65 12.27
C ALA A 112 -0.05 11.63 11.68
N ASN A 113 0.20 12.94 11.85
CA ASN A 113 -0.68 13.99 11.36
C ASN A 113 -0.72 14.03 9.81
N GLY A 114 -1.85 14.46 9.25
CA GLY A 114 -2.08 14.57 7.81
C GLY A 114 -1.03 15.42 7.10
N TYR A 115 -0.53 16.49 7.73
CA TYR A 115 0.58 17.28 7.17
C TYR A 115 1.83 16.42 6.94
N THR A 116 2.21 15.57 7.90
CA THR A 116 3.38 14.70 7.77
C THR A 116 3.13 13.55 6.80
N GLN A 117 1.89 13.05 6.72
CA GLN A 117 1.49 12.06 5.72
C GLN A 117 1.68 12.60 4.29
N TRP A 118 1.12 13.77 4.00
CA TRP A 118 1.26 14.40 2.68
C TRP A 118 2.68 14.90 2.43
N GLY A 119 3.33 15.47 3.44
CA GLY A 119 4.71 15.97 3.36
C GLY A 119 5.70 14.84 3.09
N GLY A 120 5.60 13.73 3.81
CA GLY A 120 6.42 12.54 3.59
C GLY A 120 6.19 11.92 2.20
N TRP A 121 4.94 11.85 1.75
CA TRP A 121 4.61 11.37 0.41
C TRP A 121 5.22 12.24 -0.68
N ALA A 122 5.05 13.56 -0.58
CA ALA A 122 5.60 14.52 -1.53
C ALA A 122 7.13 14.45 -1.55
N LEU A 123 7.77 14.34 -0.38
CA LEU A 123 9.23 14.21 -0.27
C LEU A 123 9.73 12.91 -0.89
N ILE A 124 9.07 11.78 -0.67
CA ILE A 124 9.44 10.49 -1.26
C ILE A 124 9.27 10.53 -2.78
N LEU A 125 8.13 11.04 -3.26
CA LEU A 125 7.82 11.05 -4.68
C LEU A 125 8.70 12.08 -5.43
N PHE A 126 8.58 13.36 -5.09
CA PHE A 126 9.31 14.42 -5.79
C PHE A 126 10.80 14.41 -5.47
N GLY A 127 11.17 14.14 -4.21
CA GLY A 127 12.58 13.99 -3.84
C GLY A 127 13.21 12.75 -4.48
N GLY A 128 12.49 11.62 -4.49
CA GLY A 128 12.96 10.39 -5.15
C GLY A 128 13.15 10.58 -6.65
N TYR A 129 12.18 11.21 -7.34
CA TYR A 129 12.35 11.55 -8.76
C TYR A 129 13.40 12.63 -9.00
N GLY A 130 13.56 13.58 -8.08
CA GLY A 130 14.65 14.57 -8.13
C GLY A 130 16.02 13.91 -8.09
N ILE A 131 16.25 12.98 -7.15
CA ILE A 131 17.48 12.18 -7.08
C ILE A 131 17.66 11.35 -8.34
N ALA A 132 16.60 10.69 -8.82
CA ALA A 132 16.64 9.95 -10.08
C ALA A 132 17.05 10.86 -11.26
N TYR A 133 16.52 12.08 -11.33
CA TYR A 133 16.86 13.04 -12.37
C TYR A 133 18.32 13.52 -12.30
N PHE A 134 18.83 13.86 -11.12
CA PHE A 134 20.23 14.29 -10.99
C PHE A 134 21.21 13.15 -11.25
N THR A 135 20.86 11.92 -10.86
CA THR A 135 21.67 10.73 -11.19
C THR A 135 21.61 10.36 -12.67
N TRP A 136 20.60 10.81 -13.42
CA TRP A 136 20.57 10.71 -14.89
C TRP A 136 21.57 11.65 -15.57
N ARG A 137 21.74 12.88 -15.07
CA ARG A 137 22.65 13.87 -15.65
C ARG A 137 24.14 13.61 -15.39
N ALA A 138 24.45 12.78 -14.40
CA ALA A 138 25.82 12.47 -14.01
C ALA A 138 26.47 11.33 -14.83
N ARG A 139 25.78 10.79 -15.84
CA ARG A 139 26.30 9.83 -16.82
C ARG A 139 26.34 10.47 -18.20
#